data_AF-A0A3E1EAW7-F1
#
_entry.id   AF-A0A3E1EAW7-F1
#
_cell.length_a   1.000
_cell.length_b   1.000
_cell.length_c   1.000
_cell.angle_alpha   90.00
_cell.angle_beta   90.00
_cell.angle_gamma   90.00
#
_symmetry.space_group_name_H-M   'P 1'
#
loop_
_entity.id
_entity.type
_entity.pdbx_description
1 polymer ?
#
loop_
_entity_poly.entity_id
_entity_poly.type
_entity_poly.pdbx_seq_one_letter_code
_entity_poly.pdbx_strand_id
1 'polypeptide(L)'
;MAETHPLRLDPVAWIAIASACIAVLAALLAVQAAVRLTRIPPLPLQVPPAPAWVGPYFDSVLRWADHACRELALAIHLAELPPDPGRDRQLKFSEIRASLAHLIDTGRWYFPNASAPNPQMDRDHPPAYRGQRHPALDLLVAARELIGKTDPIGVAALVRAKSEFVSHIQILVNPRQREEGIASVLQRFAAVGEEPGQLG
;
A
#
# COMPACT_ATOMS: atom_id res chain seq x y z
N MET A 1 -15.56 81.64 -19.78
CA MET A 1 -14.71 80.86 -20.72
C MET A 1 -13.86 79.96 -19.85
N ALA A 2 -14.09 78.64 -19.88
CA ALA A 2 -13.32 77.69 -19.08
C ALA A 2 -12.18 77.13 -19.94
N GLU A 3 -10.94 77.44 -19.57
CA GLU A 3 -9.74 76.91 -20.22
C GLU A 3 -9.51 75.47 -19.78
N THR A 4 -9.66 74.53 -20.71
CA THR A 4 -9.28 73.13 -20.52
C THR A 4 -7.78 72.99 -20.75
N HIS A 5 -6.99 72.97 -19.67
CA HIS A 5 -5.58 72.58 -19.74
C HIS A 5 -5.46 71.09 -20.04
N PRO A 6 -4.74 70.67 -21.09
CA PRO A 6 -4.50 69.26 -21.36
C PRO A 6 -3.58 68.68 -20.28
N LEU A 7 -4.07 67.66 -19.57
CA LEU A 7 -3.30 66.85 -18.61
C LEU A 7 -2.07 66.25 -19.31
N ARG A 8 -0.89 66.85 -19.12
CA ARG A 8 0.39 66.23 -19.46
C ARG A 8 0.74 65.22 -18.36
N LEU A 9 0.57 63.94 -18.65
CA LEU A 9 1.01 62.87 -17.78
C LEU A 9 2.55 62.81 -17.75
N ASP A 10 3.11 62.69 -16.55
CA ASP A 10 4.54 62.47 -16.31
C ASP A 10 4.99 61.15 -16.99
N PRO A 11 6.18 61.08 -17.62
CA PRO A 11 6.74 59.83 -18.15
C PRO A 11 6.69 58.65 -17.17
N VAL A 12 6.79 58.88 -15.86
CA VAL A 12 6.64 57.81 -14.85
C VAL A 12 5.22 57.21 -14.83
N ALA A 13 4.19 58.05 -15.02
CA ALA A 13 2.80 57.59 -15.08
C ALA A 13 2.55 56.72 -16.31
N TRP A 14 3.19 57.04 -17.45
CA TRP A 14 3.11 56.21 -18.65
C TRP A 14 3.72 54.83 -18.46
N ILE A 15 4.85 54.72 -17.76
CA ILE A 15 5.49 53.43 -17.46
C ILE A 15 4.60 52.59 -16.54
N ALA A 16 3.99 53.20 -15.51
CA ALA A 16 3.08 52.50 -14.61
C ALA A 16 1.81 51.98 -15.30
N ILE A 17 1.24 52.77 -16.23
CA ILE A 17 0.09 52.34 -17.03
C ILE A 17 0.49 51.18 -17.94
N ALA A 18 1.63 51.26 -18.61
CA ALA A 18 2.11 50.20 -19.49
C ALA A 18 2.36 48.88 -18.73
N SER A 19 2.99 48.94 -17.55
CA SER A 19 3.25 47.75 -16.75
C SER A 19 1.98 47.10 -16.20
N ALA A 20 1.00 47.91 -15.77
CA ALA A 20 -0.31 47.42 -15.35
C ALA A 20 -1.04 46.70 -16.50
N CYS A 21 -1.02 47.26 -17.71
CA CYS A 21 -1.61 46.63 -18.89
C CYS A 21 -0.96 45.29 -19.23
N ILE A 22 0.37 45.20 -19.16
CA ILE A 22 1.10 43.94 -19.41
C ILE A 22 0.75 42.89 -18.35
N ALA A 23 0.68 43.27 -17.07
CA ALA A 23 0.35 42.35 -15.98
C ALA A 23 -1.07 41.79 -16.12
N VAL A 24 -2.05 42.64 -16.47
CA VAL A 24 -3.44 42.20 -16.72
C VAL A 24 -3.51 41.24 -17.91
N LEU A 25 -2.79 41.54 -19.00
CA LEU A 25 -2.76 40.68 -20.18
C LEU A 25 -2.14 39.31 -19.85
N ALA A 26 -1.04 39.29 -19.10
CA ALA A 26 -0.40 38.05 -18.66
C ALA A 26 -1.32 37.21 -17.77
N ALA A 27 -2.05 37.85 -16.84
CA ALA A 27 -3.02 37.16 -15.98
C ALA A 27 -4.17 36.55 -16.79
N LEU A 28 -4.70 37.27 -17.79
CA LEU A 28 -5.76 36.75 -18.66
C LEU A 28 -5.29 35.55 -19.49
N LEU A 29 -4.07 35.61 -20.03
CA LEU A 29 -3.48 34.48 -20.76
C LEU A 29 -3.27 33.26 -19.86
N ALA A 30 -2.81 33.47 -18.63
CA ALA A 30 -2.64 32.40 -17.64
C ALA A 30 -3.98 31.74 -17.28
N VAL A 31 -5.04 32.53 -17.06
CA VAL A 31 -6.40 32.02 -16.79
C VAL A 31 -6.94 31.25 -18.00
N GLN A 32 -6.77 31.77 -19.22
CA GLN A 32 -7.21 31.07 -20.43
C GLN A 32 -6.45 29.75 -20.63
N ALA A 33 -5.14 29.72 -20.37
CA ALA A 33 -4.34 28.51 -20.43
C ALA A 33 -4.81 27.48 -19.38
N ALA A 34 -5.06 27.92 -18.14
CA ALA A 34 -5.58 27.06 -17.08
C ALA A 34 -6.96 26.46 -17.44
N VAL A 35 -7.88 27.28 -17.96
CA VAL A 35 -9.21 26.82 -18.40
C VAL A 35 -9.08 25.81 -19.55
N ARG A 36 -8.17 26.02 -20.50
CA ARG A 36 -7.92 25.07 -21.59
C ARG A 36 -7.35 23.75 -21.08
N LEU A 37 -6.43 23.79 -20.12
CA LEU A 37 -5.87 22.58 -19.49
C LEU A 37 -6.95 21.79 -18.73
N THR A 38 -7.88 22.46 -18.05
CA THR A 38 -9.02 21.79 -17.36
C THR A 38 -10.08 21.23 -18.30
N ARG A 39 -10.10 21.67 -19.57
CA ARG A 39 -11.04 21.19 -20.60
C ARG A 39 -10.50 20.05 -21.45
N ILE A 40 -9.26 19.63 -21.25
CA ILE A 40 -8.76 18.39 -21.85
C ILE A 40 -9.52 17.27 -21.12
N PRO A 41 -10.48 16.58 -21.77
CA PRO A 41 -11.10 15.42 -21.14
C PRO A 41 -9.94 14.48 -20.77
N PRO A 42 -9.92 13.92 -19.55
CA PRO A 42 -8.89 12.95 -19.21
C PRO A 42 -8.90 11.92 -20.31
N LEU A 43 -7.75 11.73 -20.99
CA LEU A 43 -7.62 10.64 -21.94
C LEU A 43 -8.14 9.40 -21.23
N PRO A 44 -9.02 8.59 -21.86
CA PRO A 44 -9.40 7.33 -21.25
C PRO A 44 -8.09 6.58 -21.02
N LEU A 45 -7.68 6.53 -19.75
CA LEU A 45 -6.55 5.71 -19.32
C LEU A 45 -6.98 4.30 -19.65
N GLN A 46 -6.54 3.81 -20.81
CA GLN A 46 -6.61 2.41 -21.14
C GLN A 46 -5.64 1.73 -20.18
N VAL A 47 -6.10 1.50 -18.96
CA VAL A 47 -5.39 0.65 -18.01
C VAL A 47 -5.43 -0.73 -18.65
N PRO A 48 -4.29 -1.28 -19.08
CA PRO A 48 -4.28 -2.61 -19.64
C PRO A 48 -4.91 -3.56 -18.62
N PRO A 49 -5.74 -4.52 -19.05
CA PRO A 49 -6.34 -5.47 -18.12
C PRO A 49 -5.22 -6.15 -17.32
N ALA A 50 -5.42 -6.28 -16.01
CA ALA A 50 -4.47 -6.99 -15.18
C ALA A 50 -4.27 -8.41 -15.74
N PRO A 51 -3.04 -8.94 -15.74
CA PRO A 51 -2.80 -10.31 -16.17
C PRO A 51 -3.69 -11.30 -15.42
N ALA A 52 -4.19 -12.33 -16.11
CA ALA A 52 -5.14 -13.30 -15.54
C ALA A 52 -4.61 -14.05 -14.29
N TRP A 53 -3.30 -14.09 -14.09
CA TRP A 53 -2.67 -14.73 -12.94
C TRP A 53 -2.71 -13.89 -11.65
N VAL A 54 -3.00 -12.58 -11.74
CA VAL A 54 -2.91 -11.65 -10.60
C VAL A 54 -3.91 -12.01 -9.50
N GLY A 55 -5.17 -12.29 -9.85
CA GLY A 55 -6.19 -12.69 -8.88
C GLY A 55 -5.82 -13.97 -8.12
N PRO A 56 -5.57 -15.10 -8.82
CA PRO A 56 -5.16 -16.35 -8.18
C PRO A 56 -3.88 -16.25 -7.33
N TYR A 57 -2.94 -15.38 -7.71
CA TYR A 57 -1.75 -15.10 -6.91
C TYR A 57 -2.12 -14.47 -5.56
N PHE A 58 -2.87 -13.37 -5.56
CA PHE A 58 -3.26 -12.70 -4.31
C PHE A 58 -4.15 -13.58 -3.42
N ASP A 59 -5.05 -14.36 -4.00
CA ASP A 59 -5.85 -15.33 -3.26
C ASP A 59 -4.97 -16.37 -2.54
N SER A 60 -3.88 -16.80 -3.19
CA SER A 60 -2.93 -17.75 -2.62
C SER A 60 -2.11 -17.11 -1.50
N VAL A 61 -1.69 -15.85 -1.67
CA VAL A 61 -1.02 -15.08 -0.62
C VAL A 61 -1.93 -14.89 0.60
N LEU A 62 -3.22 -14.57 0.38
CA LEU A 62 -4.19 -14.39 1.45
C LEU A 62 -4.42 -15.69 2.24
N ARG A 63 -4.58 -16.83 1.55
CA ARG A 63 -4.69 -18.14 2.22
C ARG A 63 -3.45 -18.49 3.04
N TRP A 64 -2.27 -18.25 2.47
CA TRP A 64 -1.01 -18.45 3.18
C TRP A 64 -0.91 -17.55 4.43
N ALA A 65 -1.28 -16.28 4.30
CA ALA A 65 -1.24 -15.33 5.41
C ALA A 65 -2.26 -15.66 6.50
N ASP A 66 -3.44 -16.15 6.14
CA ASP A 66 -4.45 -16.64 7.08
C ASP A 66 -3.92 -17.81 7.91
N HIS A 67 -3.29 -18.79 7.26
CA HIS A 67 -2.65 -19.92 7.95
C HIS A 67 -1.56 -19.44 8.92
N ALA A 68 -0.71 -18.50 8.52
CA ALA A 68 0.29 -17.92 9.41
C ALA A 68 -0.34 -17.19 10.60
N CYS A 69 -1.40 -16.41 10.37
CA CYS A 69 -2.14 -15.74 11.45
C CYS A 69 -2.72 -16.71 12.47
N ARG A 70 -3.24 -17.86 12.00
CA ARG A 70 -3.78 -18.92 12.85
C ARG A 70 -2.69 -19.52 13.73
N GLU A 71 -1.54 -19.89 13.17
CA GLU A 71 -0.42 -20.46 13.94
C GLU A 71 0.11 -19.48 14.99
N LEU A 72 0.24 -18.21 14.63
CA LEU A 72 0.63 -17.15 15.57
C LEU A 72 -0.40 -16.97 16.69
N ALA A 73 -1.69 -17.02 16.37
CA ALA A 73 -2.75 -16.93 17.37
C ALA A 73 -2.73 -18.12 18.35
N LEU A 74 -2.53 -19.34 17.83
CA LEU A 74 -2.39 -20.54 18.65
C LEU A 74 -1.15 -20.45 19.56
N ALA A 75 -0.02 -19.95 19.04
CA ALA A 75 1.18 -19.75 19.84
C ALA A 75 0.96 -18.74 20.99
N ILE A 76 0.32 -17.60 20.71
CA ILE A 76 -0.01 -16.58 21.72
C ILE A 76 -0.92 -17.17 22.79
N HIS A 77 -2.01 -17.81 22.37
CA HIS A 77 -2.96 -18.44 23.29
C HIS A 77 -2.26 -19.46 24.20
N LEU A 78 -1.46 -20.37 23.63
CA LEU A 78 -0.71 -21.34 24.40
C LEU A 78 0.33 -20.70 25.32
N ALA A 79 0.88 -19.53 24.99
CA ALA A 79 1.83 -18.81 25.84
C ALA A 79 1.13 -18.15 27.05
N GLU A 80 -0.11 -17.70 26.88
CA GLU A 80 -0.93 -17.09 27.94
C GLU A 80 -1.53 -18.11 28.93
N LEU A 81 -1.63 -19.38 28.55
CA LEU A 81 -2.12 -20.41 29.45
C LEU A 81 -1.20 -20.57 30.68
N PRO A 82 -1.77 -20.89 31.87
CA PRO A 82 -1.00 -21.20 33.06
C PRO A 82 0.11 -22.23 32.78
N PRO A 83 1.25 -22.17 33.50
CA PRO A 83 2.30 -23.18 33.38
C PRO A 83 1.71 -24.58 33.53
N ASP A 84 1.87 -25.39 32.48
CA ASP A 84 1.48 -26.79 32.49
C ASP A 84 2.77 -27.60 32.67
N PRO A 85 2.94 -28.34 33.77
CA PRO A 85 4.11 -29.20 33.96
C PRO A 85 4.14 -30.39 32.97
N GLY A 86 3.08 -30.61 32.20
CA GLY A 86 2.97 -31.69 31.21
C GLY A 86 3.80 -31.49 29.95
N ARG A 87 4.16 -32.62 29.31
CA ARG A 87 4.87 -32.67 28.02
C ARG A 87 4.03 -32.10 26.86
N ASP A 88 2.72 -32.02 27.04
CA ASP A 88 1.76 -31.67 26.00
C ASP A 88 1.92 -30.22 25.51
N ARG A 89 2.19 -29.28 26.42
CA ARG A 89 2.42 -27.87 26.03
C ARG A 89 3.67 -27.72 25.16
N GLN A 90 4.76 -28.37 25.55
CA GLN A 90 6.01 -28.30 24.78
C GLN A 90 5.89 -28.99 23.42
N LEU A 91 5.13 -30.09 23.35
CA LEU A 91 4.82 -30.77 22.09
C LEU A 91 4.06 -29.83 21.14
N LYS A 92 2.99 -29.17 21.62
CA LYS A 92 2.23 -28.19 20.83
C LYS A 92 3.09 -27.02 20.35
N PHE A 93 3.97 -26.49 21.20
CA PHE A 93 4.93 -25.47 20.76
C PHE A 93 5.91 -25.98 19.69
N SER A 94 6.28 -27.26 19.72
CA SER A 94 7.11 -27.86 18.68
C SER A 94 6.33 -27.98 17.36
N GLU A 95 5.07 -28.42 17.42
CA GLU A 95 4.18 -28.52 16.25
C GLU A 95 3.99 -27.16 15.57
N ILE A 96 3.70 -26.11 16.34
CA ILE A 96 3.52 -24.75 15.80
C ILE A 96 4.83 -24.23 15.20
N ARG A 97 5.99 -24.49 15.83
CA ARG A 97 7.31 -24.11 15.27
C ARG A 97 7.60 -24.82 13.95
N ALA A 98 7.18 -26.07 13.79
CA ALA A 98 7.29 -26.81 12.54
C ALA A 98 6.34 -26.24 11.47
N SER A 99 5.10 -25.93 11.84
CA SER A 99 4.12 -25.28 10.96
C SER A 99 4.60 -23.92 10.46
N LEU A 100 5.11 -23.06 11.36
CA LEU A 100 5.70 -21.77 10.97
C LEU A 100 6.93 -21.94 10.08
N ALA A 101 7.80 -22.93 10.32
CA ALA A 101 8.92 -23.19 9.44
C ALA A 101 8.46 -23.51 8.01
N HIS A 102 7.47 -24.39 7.88
CA HIS A 102 6.85 -24.69 6.58
C HIS A 102 6.21 -23.46 5.93
N LEU A 103 5.53 -22.61 6.70
CA LEU A 103 4.93 -21.37 6.20
C LEU A 103 5.98 -20.34 5.77
N ILE A 104 7.12 -20.26 6.44
CA ILE A 104 8.25 -19.40 6.03
C ILE A 104 8.76 -19.86 4.65
N ASP A 105 8.97 -21.17 4.47
CA ASP A 105 9.46 -21.72 3.21
C ASP A 105 8.45 -21.52 2.07
N THR A 106 7.17 -21.78 2.33
CA THR A 106 6.09 -21.53 1.35
C THR A 106 5.96 -20.05 1.04
N GLY A 107 6.13 -19.19 2.04
CA GLY A 107 6.08 -17.73 1.88
C GLY A 107 7.10 -17.20 0.88
N ARG A 108 8.27 -17.84 0.76
CA ARG A 108 9.31 -17.47 -0.22
C ARG A 108 8.86 -17.63 -1.67
N TRP A 109 7.85 -18.45 -1.96
CA TRP A 109 7.29 -18.57 -3.30
C TRP A 109 6.52 -17.31 -3.70
N TYR A 110 5.93 -16.62 -2.73
CA TYR A 110 5.20 -15.37 -2.93
C TYR A 110 6.09 -14.14 -2.77
N PHE A 111 7.06 -14.22 -1.85
CA PHE A 111 7.98 -13.14 -1.48
C PHE A 111 9.41 -13.61 -1.72
N PRO A 112 9.87 -13.65 -2.99
CA PRO A 112 11.26 -13.94 -3.26
C PRO A 112 12.15 -12.90 -2.58
N ASN A 113 13.31 -13.35 -2.11
CA ASN A 113 14.27 -12.44 -1.51
C ASN A 113 14.65 -11.33 -2.51
N ALA A 114 14.67 -10.08 -2.02
CA ALA A 114 15.04 -8.91 -2.79
C ALA A 114 16.55 -8.68 -2.75
N SER A 115 17.05 -7.88 -3.70
CA SER A 115 18.46 -7.48 -3.87
C SER A 115 19.35 -8.48 -4.61
N ALA A 116 20.36 -7.93 -5.31
CA ALA A 116 21.42 -8.73 -5.88
C ALA A 116 22.13 -9.51 -4.75
N PRO A 117 22.39 -10.82 -4.92
CA PRO A 117 23.09 -11.61 -3.92
C PRO A 117 24.40 -10.93 -3.56
N ASN A 118 24.70 -10.78 -2.27
CA ASN A 118 26.03 -10.36 -1.85
C ASN A 118 26.97 -11.55 -2.11
N PRO A 119 27.91 -11.47 -3.08
CA PRO A 119 28.70 -12.63 -3.49
C PRO A 119 29.53 -13.24 -2.35
N GLN A 120 29.84 -12.47 -1.31
CA GLN A 120 30.59 -12.95 -0.15
C GLN A 120 29.72 -13.55 0.95
N MET A 121 28.49 -13.06 1.13
CA MET A 121 27.57 -13.58 2.17
C MET A 121 26.65 -14.70 1.66
N ASP A 122 26.35 -14.72 0.36
CA ASP A 122 25.35 -15.61 -0.23
C ASP A 122 25.95 -16.79 -1.00
N ARG A 123 27.29 -16.89 -1.08
CA ARG A 123 27.97 -17.91 -1.88
C ARG A 123 27.54 -19.33 -1.51
N ASP A 124 27.48 -19.58 -0.20
CA ASP A 124 27.24 -20.91 0.35
C ASP A 124 25.75 -21.12 0.67
N HIS A 125 24.90 -20.11 0.44
CA HIS A 125 23.45 -20.20 0.62
C HIS A 125 22.76 -20.80 -0.61
N PRO A 126 21.71 -21.63 -0.44
CA PRO A 126 20.89 -22.10 -1.55
C PRO A 126 20.18 -20.93 -2.25
N PRO A 127 19.85 -21.03 -3.56
CA PRO A 127 19.30 -19.91 -4.34
C PRO A 127 18.10 -19.19 -3.71
N ALA A 128 17.14 -19.94 -3.14
CA ALA A 128 15.93 -19.39 -2.51
C ALA A 128 16.19 -18.61 -1.20
N TYR A 129 17.42 -18.63 -0.69
CA TYR A 129 17.82 -18.04 0.59
C TYR A 129 18.83 -16.91 0.43
N ARG A 130 19.26 -16.61 -0.80
CA ARG A 130 20.22 -15.53 -1.09
C ARG A 130 19.53 -14.17 -1.07
N GLY A 131 20.23 -13.13 -0.67
CA GLY A 131 19.69 -11.77 -0.63
C GLY A 131 18.81 -11.50 0.59
N GLN A 132 18.10 -10.37 0.56
CA GLN A 132 17.34 -9.86 1.68
C GLN A 132 15.93 -10.49 1.73
N ARG A 133 15.59 -11.10 2.87
CA ARG A 133 14.26 -11.64 3.09
C ARG A 133 13.21 -10.53 3.18
N HIS A 134 12.01 -10.81 2.69
CA HIS A 134 10.89 -9.90 2.84
C HIS A 134 10.53 -9.72 4.33
N PRO A 135 10.25 -8.48 4.80
CA PRO A 135 9.97 -8.20 6.22
C PRO A 135 8.86 -9.06 6.84
N ALA A 136 7.81 -9.36 6.08
CA ALA A 136 6.73 -10.24 6.55
C ALA A 136 7.26 -11.64 6.96
N LEU A 137 8.23 -12.19 6.23
CA LEU A 137 8.82 -13.49 6.56
C LEU A 137 9.80 -13.39 7.74
N ASP A 138 10.49 -12.26 7.90
CA ASP A 138 11.35 -12.03 9.07
C ASP A 138 10.55 -12.03 10.37
N LEU A 139 9.33 -11.48 10.36
CA LEU A 139 8.43 -11.50 11.50
C LEU A 139 7.98 -12.92 11.86
N LEU A 140 7.76 -13.79 10.87
CA LEU A 140 7.45 -15.21 11.12
C LEU A 140 8.66 -15.96 11.71
N VAL A 141 9.86 -15.65 11.24
CA VAL A 141 11.11 -16.22 11.77
C VAL A 141 11.30 -15.79 13.22
N ALA A 142 11.18 -14.50 13.51
CA ALA A 142 11.24 -13.96 14.87
C ALA A 142 10.17 -14.58 15.77
N ALA A 143 8.93 -14.68 15.30
CA ALA A 143 7.85 -15.33 16.04
C ALA A 143 8.18 -16.79 16.37
N ARG A 144 8.70 -17.57 15.41
CA ARG A 144 9.13 -18.95 15.63
C ARG A 144 10.18 -19.08 16.73
N GLU A 145 11.10 -18.12 16.83
CA GLU A 145 12.13 -18.06 17.89
C GLU A 145 11.58 -17.63 19.26
N LEU A 146 10.45 -16.93 19.28
CA LEU A 146 9.74 -16.53 20.49
C LEU A 146 8.82 -17.63 21.03
N ILE A 147 8.40 -18.60 20.21
CA ILE A 147 7.55 -19.71 20.66
C ILE A 147 8.24 -20.51 21.78
N GLY A 148 7.54 -20.65 22.90
CA GLY A 148 8.03 -21.29 24.11
C GLY A 148 8.54 -20.31 25.17
N LYS A 149 8.71 -19.04 24.83
CA LYS A 149 8.93 -17.96 25.81
C LYS A 149 7.59 -17.52 26.38
N THR A 150 7.30 -17.99 27.59
CA THR A 150 6.01 -17.80 28.27
C THR A 150 6.03 -16.63 29.26
N ASP A 151 7.16 -15.93 29.39
CA ASP A 151 7.24 -14.71 30.15
C ASP A 151 6.48 -13.57 29.46
N PRO A 152 5.98 -12.56 30.21
CA PRO A 152 5.19 -11.48 29.63
C PRO A 152 5.87 -10.70 28.49
N ILE A 153 7.21 -10.60 28.51
CA ILE A 153 7.97 -9.89 27.48
C ILE A 153 7.97 -10.72 26.19
N GLY A 154 8.22 -12.03 26.30
CA GLY A 154 8.13 -12.97 25.19
C GLY A 154 6.75 -12.98 24.52
N VAL A 155 5.68 -13.02 25.32
CA VAL A 155 4.30 -12.97 24.82
C VAL A 155 4.01 -11.64 24.11
N ALA A 156 4.38 -10.51 24.71
CA ALA A 156 4.19 -9.19 24.11
C ALA A 156 4.95 -9.06 22.77
N ALA A 157 6.18 -9.59 22.70
CA ALA A 157 6.96 -9.61 21.46
C ALA A 157 6.29 -10.46 20.38
N LEU A 158 5.69 -11.60 20.74
CA LEU A 158 4.97 -12.46 19.80
C LEU A 158 3.69 -11.78 19.26
N VAL A 159 2.92 -11.11 20.13
CA VAL A 159 1.74 -10.30 19.75
C VAL A 159 2.14 -9.18 18.79
N ARG A 160 3.25 -8.51 19.08
CA ARG A 160 3.80 -7.46 18.23
C ARG A 160 4.20 -8.01 16.85
N ALA A 161 4.93 -9.12 16.81
CA ALA A 161 5.33 -9.77 15.57
C ALA A 161 4.11 -10.13 14.69
N LYS A 162 3.04 -10.66 15.30
CA LYS A 162 1.78 -10.93 14.61
C LYS A 162 1.14 -9.65 14.04
N SER A 163 1.09 -8.58 14.82
CA SER A 163 0.45 -7.32 14.42
C SER A 163 1.21 -6.65 13.26
N GLU A 164 2.55 -6.65 13.33
CA GLU A 164 3.41 -6.14 12.26
C GLU A 164 3.29 -7.03 11.00
N PHE A 165 3.19 -8.35 11.17
CA PHE A 165 3.01 -9.28 10.05
C PHE A 165 1.72 -8.97 9.28
N VAL A 166 0.60 -8.87 9.99
CA VAL A 166 -0.70 -8.49 9.40
C VAL A 166 -0.60 -7.14 8.69
N SER A 167 0.11 -6.17 9.27
CA SER A 167 0.30 -4.85 8.65
C SER A 167 1.02 -4.95 7.30
N HIS A 168 2.08 -5.76 7.20
CA HIS A 168 2.76 -5.99 5.91
C HIS A 168 1.85 -6.66 4.87
N ILE A 169 1.02 -7.62 5.28
CA ILE A 169 0.05 -8.26 4.36
C ILE A 169 -1.02 -7.27 3.91
N GLN A 170 -1.52 -6.41 4.79
CA GLN A 170 -2.49 -5.38 4.42
C GLN A 170 -1.94 -4.37 3.43
N ILE A 171 -0.67 -3.94 3.59
CA ILE A 171 -0.01 -3.06 2.64
C ILE A 171 0.05 -3.71 1.25
N LEU A 172 0.39 -5.00 1.20
CA LEU A 172 0.50 -5.75 -0.05
C LEU A 172 -0.85 -5.92 -0.77
N VAL A 173 -1.90 -6.30 -0.02
CA VAL A 173 -3.23 -6.58 -0.59
C VAL A 173 -3.99 -5.28 -0.89
N ASN A 174 -3.64 -4.19 -0.21
CA ASN A 174 -4.23 -2.87 -0.35
C ASN A 174 -5.77 -2.90 -0.43
N PRO A 175 -6.46 -3.30 0.66
CA PRO A 175 -7.91 -3.43 0.66
C PRO A 175 -8.62 -2.11 0.32
N ARG A 176 -8.01 -0.95 0.61
CA ARG A 176 -8.58 0.37 0.29
C ARG A 176 -8.76 0.57 -1.21
N GLN A 177 -7.77 0.20 -2.01
CA GLN A 177 -7.87 0.28 -3.46
C GLN A 177 -8.98 -0.61 -4.01
N ARG A 178 -9.21 -1.78 -3.38
CA ARG A 178 -10.35 -2.64 -3.71
C ARG A 178 -11.68 -1.95 -3.42
N GLU A 179 -11.85 -1.36 -2.24
CA GLU A 179 -13.06 -0.62 -1.86
C GLU A 179 -13.31 0.57 -2.77
N GLU A 180 -12.27 1.34 -3.12
CA GLU A 180 -12.36 2.44 -4.09
C GLU A 180 -12.79 1.95 -5.47
N GLY A 181 -12.29 0.80 -5.91
CA GLY A 181 -12.71 0.15 -7.15
C GLY A 181 -14.18 -0.26 -7.13
N ILE A 182 -14.66 -0.85 -6.03
CA ILE A 182 -16.07 -1.21 -5.85
C ILE A 182 -16.94 0.05 -5.88
N ALA A 183 -16.57 1.09 -5.14
CA ALA A 183 -17.29 2.35 -5.09
C ALA A 183 -17.39 3.01 -6.49
N SER A 184 -16.29 3.01 -7.26
CA SER A 184 -16.26 3.51 -8.64
C SER A 184 -17.23 2.75 -9.55
N VAL A 185 -17.28 1.42 -9.45
CA VAL A 185 -18.20 0.59 -10.23
C VAL A 185 -19.65 0.88 -9.85
N LEU A 186 -19.96 0.97 -8.56
CA LEU A 186 -21.32 1.29 -8.09
C LEU A 186 -21.78 2.68 -8.55
N GLN A 187 -20.91 3.68 -8.51
CA GLN A 187 -21.20 5.03 -9.02
C GLN A 187 -21.50 5.03 -10.53
N ARG A 188 -20.74 4.24 -11.33
CA ARG A 188 -21.01 4.10 -12.77
C ARG A 188 -22.37 3.45 -13.04
N PHE A 189 -22.76 2.43 -12.27
CA PHE A 189 -24.08 1.81 -12.41
C PHE A 189 -25.21 2.76 -12.02
N ALA A 190 -25.02 3.55 -10.95
CA ALA A 190 -26.00 4.57 -10.55
C ALA A 190 -26.19 5.63 -11.65
N ALA A 191 -25.11 6.12 -12.25
CA ALA A 191 -25.17 7.13 -13.32
C ALA A 191 -25.88 6.62 -14.60
N VAL A 192 -25.75 5.33 -14.94
CA VAL A 192 -26.45 4.72 -16.08
C VAL A 192 -27.95 4.57 -15.82
N GLY A 193 -28.37 4.42 -14.56
CA GLY A 193 -29.78 4.34 -14.17
C GLY A 193 -30.50 5.69 -14.16
N GLU A 194 -29.79 6.81 -14.24
CA GLU A 194 -30.35 8.16 -14.18
C GLU A 194 -30.55 8.82 -15.56
N GLU A 195 -30.23 8.16 -16.68
CA GLU A 195 -30.52 8.67 -18.03
C GLU A 195 -32.05 8.79 -18.24
N PRO A 196 -32.63 10.02 -18.22
CA PRO A 196 -34.05 10.21 -18.41
C PRO A 196 -34.36 10.20 -19.90
N GLY A 197 -34.94 9.10 -20.40
CA GLY A 197 -35.69 9.08 -21.65
C GLY A 197 -34.86 9.02 -22.94
N GLN A 198 -34.58 7.80 -23.38
CA GLN A 198 -34.59 7.47 -24.81
C GLN A 198 -35.62 6.36 -25.06
N LEU A 199 -36.89 6.71 -24.88
CA LEU A 199 -38.01 6.07 -25.56
C LEU A 199 -38.75 7.18 -26.30
N GLY A 200 -38.22 7.52 -27.47
CA GLY A 200 -38.89 8.31 -28.49
C GLY A 200 -39.25 7.39 -29.65
#